data_AF-A0A7K5YA71-F1
#
_entry.id   AF-A0A7K5YA71-F1
#
_cell.length_a   1.000
_cell.length_b   1.000
_cell.length_c   1.000
_cell.angle_alpha   90.00
_cell.angle_beta   90.00
_cell.angle_gamma   90.00
#
_symmetry.space_group_name_H-M   'P 1'
#
loop_
_entity.id
_entity.type
_entity.pdbx_description
1 polymer ?
#
loop_
_entity_poly.entity_id
_entity_poly.type
_entity_poly.pdbx_seq_one_letter_code
_entity_poly.pdbx_strand_id
1 'polypeptide(L)'
;CSKPPEVLFATIDVNKSVYEVGEEIEYTCRPGFVPNSGQRKYTCQPTGRWPLNTLLCLPKRCPTPAPLQHGKMDFVDLHYQSSLSFSCEPGYNLVGTRTSQCMADGKWSGTFPQCQPVTCAPPSLPEFGVLSYRRSKPGNIFNFLDTITFECVPPLALIGNETATCMANGNWSSIPECKVVTCPTPTGIENGFIEFAVRRTYHYNESVSFGCQDSYVLDGPKHSRCENTGNWSTKPTCKGPCKIPVKKAVVLYNGEKKRVQNDLKEGIQHGETISFFCKNKEKSCAYTVPVPCVDGNLTLPACFK
;
A
#
# COMPACT_ATOMS: atom_id res chain seq x y z
N CYS A 1 -17.55 37.75 65.23
CA CYS A 1 -16.39 37.50 64.36
C CYS A 1 -16.22 38.65 63.38
N SER A 2 -14.97 38.96 62.97
CA SER A 2 -14.68 39.90 61.86
C SER A 2 -15.05 39.28 60.51
N LYS A 3 -14.83 39.99 59.41
CA LYS A 3 -14.99 39.44 58.05
C LYS A 3 -14.24 38.10 57.92
N PRO A 4 -14.89 37.05 57.39
CA PRO A 4 -14.30 35.72 57.27
C PRO A 4 -13.13 35.69 56.27
N PRO A 5 -12.21 34.70 56.37
CA PRO A 5 -11.09 34.55 55.45
C PRO A 5 -11.55 34.42 53.99
N GLU A 6 -10.82 35.04 53.06
CA GLU A 6 -11.13 34.90 51.64
C GLU A 6 -10.71 33.52 51.12
N VAL A 7 -11.59 32.88 50.32
CA VAL A 7 -11.29 31.64 49.62
C VAL A 7 -11.32 31.92 48.13
N LEU A 8 -10.21 31.58 47.44
CA LEU A 8 -10.09 31.79 45.99
C LEU A 8 -11.22 31.07 45.25
N PHE A 9 -11.83 31.77 44.28
CA PHE A 9 -12.95 31.30 43.46
C PHE A 9 -14.20 30.91 44.27
N ALA A 10 -14.40 31.43 45.47
CA ALA A 10 -15.62 31.26 46.26
C ALA A 10 -16.34 32.60 46.49
N THR A 11 -17.58 32.49 46.95
CA THR A 11 -18.42 33.58 47.46
C THR A 11 -19.09 33.12 48.75
N ILE A 12 -19.37 34.04 49.66
CA ILE A 12 -20.15 33.78 50.87
C ILE A 12 -21.60 34.24 50.67
N ASP A 13 -22.54 33.55 51.29
CA ASP A 13 -23.98 33.83 51.26
C ASP A 13 -24.34 35.14 51.96
N VAL A 14 -23.69 35.45 53.09
CA VAL A 14 -23.91 36.66 53.87
C VAL A 14 -22.60 37.43 54.01
N ASN A 15 -22.53 38.63 53.42
CA ASN A 15 -21.33 39.47 53.44
C ASN A 15 -21.51 40.69 54.37
N LYS A 16 -21.03 40.57 55.62
CA LYS A 16 -21.02 41.62 56.64
C LYS A 16 -19.59 41.96 57.05
N SER A 17 -19.41 43.13 57.67
CA SER A 17 -18.14 43.51 58.31
C SER A 17 -17.95 42.84 59.69
N VAL A 18 -19.06 42.56 60.39
CA VAL A 18 -19.11 41.96 61.73
C VAL A 18 -20.26 40.96 61.81
N TYR A 19 -20.03 39.83 62.50
CA TYR A 19 -20.99 38.74 62.69
C TYR A 19 -21.14 38.42 64.18
N GLU A 20 -22.37 38.16 64.65
CA GLU A 20 -22.63 37.75 66.03
C GLU A 20 -22.15 36.31 66.31
N VAL A 21 -21.94 35.97 67.59
CA VAL A 21 -21.57 34.61 68.00
C VAL A 21 -22.74 33.66 67.70
N GLY A 22 -22.45 32.54 67.04
CA GLY A 22 -23.47 31.60 66.57
C GLY A 22 -24.02 31.89 65.18
N GLU A 23 -23.69 33.02 64.54
CA GLU A 23 -24.02 33.22 63.12
C GLU A 23 -23.25 32.23 62.24
N GLU A 24 -23.94 31.72 61.21
CA GLU A 24 -23.38 30.81 60.20
C GLU A 24 -23.18 31.52 58.87
N ILE A 25 -22.12 31.14 58.18
CA ILE A 25 -21.87 31.50 56.77
C ILE A 25 -21.65 30.22 55.97
N GLU A 26 -22.02 30.26 54.70
CA GLU A 26 -21.76 29.19 53.74
C GLU A 26 -20.95 29.68 52.55
N TYR A 27 -19.80 29.04 52.31
CA TYR A 27 -19.01 29.27 51.11
C TYR A 27 -19.56 28.46 49.94
N THR A 28 -19.80 29.16 48.83
CA THR A 28 -20.18 28.58 47.54
C THR A 28 -19.08 28.82 46.52
N CYS A 29 -18.58 27.77 45.86
CA CYS A 29 -17.64 27.93 44.77
C CYS A 29 -18.31 28.58 43.54
N ARG A 30 -17.59 29.45 42.85
CA ARG A 30 -18.02 30.09 41.61
C ARG A 30 -18.25 29.04 40.50
N PRO A 31 -19.07 29.35 39.48
CA PRO A 31 -19.27 28.46 38.35
C PRO A 31 -17.94 28.01 37.72
N GLY A 32 -17.85 26.72 37.37
CA GLY A 32 -16.61 26.12 36.86
C GLY A 32 -15.66 25.60 37.94
N PHE A 33 -15.97 25.79 39.22
CA PHE A 33 -15.20 25.24 40.33
C PHE A 33 -16.05 24.29 41.18
N VAL A 34 -15.38 23.31 41.79
CA VAL A 34 -15.94 22.37 42.76
C VAL A 34 -15.11 22.43 44.04
N PRO A 35 -15.75 22.35 45.21
CA PRO A 35 -15.03 22.35 46.45
C PRO A 35 -14.33 21.01 46.67
N ASN A 36 -13.20 21.06 47.34
CA ASN A 36 -12.55 19.89 47.92
C ASN A 36 -13.40 19.28 49.05
N SER A 37 -12.83 18.32 49.79
CA SER A 37 -13.47 17.67 50.94
C SER A 37 -13.62 18.57 52.19
N GLY A 38 -13.38 19.88 52.08
CA GLY A 38 -13.54 20.83 53.18
C GLY A 38 -15.01 21.10 53.54
N GLN A 39 -15.24 21.53 54.78
CA GLN A 39 -16.56 22.02 55.21
C GLN A 39 -16.91 23.32 54.48
N ARG A 40 -18.19 23.49 54.15
CA ARG A 40 -18.68 24.71 53.47
C ARG A 40 -19.35 25.69 54.41
N LYS A 41 -19.92 25.17 55.50
CA LYS A 41 -20.61 25.94 56.54
C LYS A 41 -19.67 26.16 57.71
N TYR A 42 -19.59 27.40 58.16
CA TYR A 42 -18.76 27.80 59.27
C TYR A 42 -19.56 28.67 60.23
N THR A 43 -19.42 28.42 61.52
CA THR A 43 -20.15 29.14 62.57
C THR A 43 -19.18 30.01 63.37
N CYS A 44 -19.58 31.24 63.69
CA CYS A 44 -18.78 32.14 64.51
C CYS A 44 -18.67 31.61 65.95
N GLN A 45 -17.45 31.27 66.38
CA GLN A 45 -17.21 30.65 67.69
C GLN A 45 -17.39 31.66 68.84
N PRO A 46 -17.65 31.21 70.10
CA PRO A 46 -17.72 32.09 71.27
C PRO A 46 -16.46 32.91 71.54
N THR A 47 -15.31 32.46 71.00
CA THR A 47 -14.03 33.19 71.02
C THR A 47 -14.01 34.43 70.12
N GLY A 48 -15.06 34.66 69.34
CA GLY A 48 -15.13 35.74 68.35
C GLY A 48 -14.28 35.51 67.10
N ARG A 49 -13.76 34.29 66.89
CA ARG A 49 -12.92 33.90 65.73
C ARG A 49 -13.60 32.85 64.87
N TRP A 50 -13.31 32.87 63.58
CA TRP A 50 -13.69 31.79 62.67
C TRP A 50 -12.78 30.57 62.87
N PRO A 51 -13.30 29.34 62.73
CA PRO A 51 -12.48 28.14 62.72
C PRO A 51 -11.54 28.11 61.49
N LEU A 52 -10.56 27.20 61.51
CA LEU A 52 -9.65 27.02 60.38
C LEU A 52 -10.42 26.60 59.12
N ASN A 53 -10.30 27.39 58.07
CA ASN A 53 -10.90 27.10 56.79
C ASN A 53 -9.98 26.18 55.97
N THR A 54 -10.50 25.01 55.57
CA THR A 54 -9.80 24.01 54.76
C THR A 54 -10.41 23.86 53.37
N LEU A 55 -11.42 24.67 53.05
CA LEU A 55 -12.13 24.67 51.77
C LEU A 55 -11.25 25.25 50.66
N LEU A 56 -11.12 24.51 49.58
CA LEU A 56 -10.50 24.98 48.34
C LEU A 56 -11.47 24.74 47.18
N CYS A 57 -11.66 25.76 46.34
CA CYS A 57 -12.42 25.63 45.10
C CYS A 57 -11.45 25.27 43.97
N LEU A 58 -11.54 24.04 43.47
CA LEU A 58 -10.72 23.50 42.40
C LEU A 58 -11.49 23.55 41.06
N PRO A 59 -10.82 23.81 39.93
CA PRO A 59 -11.52 23.88 38.66
C PRO A 59 -12.12 22.52 38.30
N LYS A 60 -13.34 22.52 37.76
CA LYS A 60 -14.01 21.32 37.27
C LYS A 60 -13.17 20.69 36.17
N ARG A 61 -13.13 19.36 36.14
CA ARG A 61 -12.44 18.60 35.11
C ARG A 61 -13.46 18.05 34.11
N CYS A 62 -13.24 18.32 32.83
CA CYS A 62 -14.01 17.76 31.74
C CYS A 62 -13.64 16.29 31.47
N PRO A 63 -14.56 15.50 30.88
CA PRO A 63 -14.29 14.12 30.49
C PRO A 63 -13.08 14.02 29.56
N THR A 64 -12.32 12.93 29.66
CA THR A 64 -11.22 12.69 28.72
C THR A 64 -11.80 12.35 27.34
N PRO A 65 -11.43 13.10 26.28
CA PRO A 65 -11.93 12.84 24.92
C PRO A 65 -11.50 11.46 24.40
N ALA A 66 -12.38 10.80 23.64
CA ALA A 66 -11.99 9.60 22.89
C ALA A 66 -11.06 9.97 21.71
N PRO A 67 -10.16 9.07 21.27
CA PRO A 67 -9.28 9.34 20.14
C PRO A 67 -10.04 9.75 18.87
N LEU A 68 -9.58 10.81 18.20
CA LEU A 68 -10.11 11.24 16.92
C LEU A 68 -9.55 10.35 15.80
N GLN A 69 -10.41 9.57 15.14
CA GLN A 69 -10.01 8.71 14.03
C GLN A 69 -9.47 9.56 12.86
N HIS A 70 -8.33 9.15 12.29
CA HIS A 70 -7.62 9.90 11.24
C HIS A 70 -7.32 11.35 11.59
N GLY A 71 -7.08 11.63 12.87
CA GLY A 71 -6.81 12.97 13.35
C GLY A 71 -6.00 12.99 14.65
N LYS A 72 -5.71 14.20 15.11
CA LYS A 72 -4.95 14.50 16.30
C LYS A 72 -5.69 15.52 17.16
N MET A 73 -5.53 15.37 18.47
CA MET A 73 -6.08 16.26 19.47
C MET A 73 -4.94 16.82 20.30
N ASP A 74 -4.81 18.14 20.31
CA ASP A 74 -3.79 18.86 21.06
C ASP A 74 -4.44 19.61 22.24
N PHE A 75 -3.91 19.38 23.44
CA PHE A 75 -4.37 20.03 24.67
C PHE A 75 -3.29 20.04 25.76
N VAL A 76 -3.40 20.97 26.71
CA VAL A 76 -2.47 21.09 27.85
C VAL A 76 -3.04 20.37 29.08
N ASP A 77 -4.31 20.60 29.37
CA ASP A 77 -5.06 19.96 30.45
C ASP A 77 -6.56 19.91 30.12
N LEU A 78 -7.37 19.43 31.07
CA LEU A 78 -8.79 19.14 30.87
C LEU A 78 -9.67 19.87 31.89
N HIS A 79 -9.21 21.01 32.43
CA HIS A 79 -9.93 21.75 33.45
C HIS A 79 -10.76 22.88 32.85
N TYR A 80 -11.64 23.47 33.67
CA TYR A 80 -12.46 24.61 33.28
C TYR A 80 -11.62 25.71 32.61
N GLN A 81 -12.13 26.22 31.48
CA GLN A 81 -11.49 27.19 30.56
C GLN A 81 -10.38 26.65 29.65
N SER A 82 -9.92 25.42 29.84
CA SER A 82 -8.95 24.77 28.93
C SER A 82 -9.57 24.46 27.57
N SER A 83 -8.74 24.45 26.53
CA SER A 83 -9.17 24.26 25.14
C SER A 83 -8.48 23.07 24.49
N LEU A 84 -9.27 22.30 23.75
CA LEU A 84 -8.80 21.27 22.81
C LEU A 84 -8.70 21.88 21.41
N SER A 85 -7.67 21.50 20.66
CA SER A 85 -7.55 21.77 19.23
C SER A 85 -7.54 20.46 18.44
N PHE A 86 -8.31 20.40 17.37
CA PHE A 86 -8.46 19.23 16.52
C PHE A 86 -7.79 19.47 15.16
N SER A 87 -7.08 18.47 14.65
CA SER A 87 -6.55 18.44 13.29
C SER A 87 -6.74 17.06 12.66
N CYS A 88 -6.85 16.99 11.34
CA CYS A 88 -6.95 15.73 10.61
C CYS A 88 -5.63 15.38 9.94
N GLU A 89 -5.40 14.10 9.72
CA GLU A 89 -4.27 13.58 8.96
C GLU A 89 -4.34 14.02 7.49
N PRO A 90 -3.20 14.05 6.76
CA PRO A 90 -3.20 14.33 5.33
C PRO A 90 -4.17 13.41 4.57
N GLY A 91 -5.00 13.99 3.70
CA GLY A 91 -6.04 13.26 2.95
C GLY A 91 -7.38 13.16 3.68
N TYR A 92 -7.52 13.83 4.83
CA TYR A 92 -8.80 13.95 5.55
C TYR A 92 -9.14 15.42 5.82
N ASN A 93 -10.42 15.75 5.65
CA ASN A 93 -11.00 17.05 5.95
C ASN A 93 -11.67 17.05 7.31
N LEU A 94 -11.44 18.10 8.09
CA LEU A 94 -12.08 18.31 9.39
C LEU A 94 -13.51 18.84 9.18
N VAL A 95 -14.50 18.03 9.56
CA VAL A 95 -15.92 18.39 9.51
C VAL A 95 -16.42 18.66 10.92
N GLY A 96 -16.76 19.93 11.19
CA GLY A 96 -17.19 20.40 12.51
C GLY A 96 -16.27 21.48 13.07
N THR A 97 -16.32 21.69 14.39
CA THR A 97 -15.58 22.76 15.06
C THR A 97 -14.14 22.34 15.34
N ARG A 98 -13.17 23.19 15.00
CA ARG A 98 -11.73 22.93 15.20
C ARG A 98 -11.30 22.97 16.67
N THR A 99 -12.10 23.58 17.53
CA THR A 99 -11.77 23.77 18.95
C THR A 99 -12.96 23.45 19.84
N SER A 100 -12.68 23.03 21.08
CA SER A 100 -13.70 22.84 22.12
C SER A 100 -13.14 23.28 23.47
N GLN A 101 -13.93 24.01 24.26
CA GLN A 101 -13.54 24.54 25.55
C GLN A 101 -14.26 23.82 26.69
N CYS A 102 -13.57 23.60 27.81
CA CYS A 102 -14.18 23.03 29.00
C CYS A 102 -15.02 24.09 29.72
N MET A 103 -16.33 23.86 29.79
CA MET A 103 -17.32 24.81 30.27
C MET A 103 -17.52 24.71 31.79
N ALA A 104 -18.24 25.69 32.35
CA ALA A 104 -18.45 25.82 33.80
C ALA A 104 -19.29 24.67 34.42
N ASP A 105 -19.97 23.88 33.59
CA ASP A 105 -20.70 22.67 33.97
C ASP A 105 -19.80 21.44 34.00
N GLY A 106 -18.52 21.55 33.59
CA GLY A 106 -17.59 20.43 33.49
C GLY A 106 -17.78 19.60 32.22
N LYS A 107 -18.38 20.17 31.16
CA LYS A 107 -18.51 19.53 29.85
C LYS A 107 -17.80 20.31 28.76
N TRP A 108 -17.41 19.60 27.72
CA TRP A 108 -16.86 20.22 26.52
C TRP A 108 -17.92 21.01 25.76
N SER A 109 -17.53 22.15 25.18
CA SER A 109 -18.41 22.96 24.36
C SER A 109 -18.67 22.29 23.00
N GLY A 110 -19.94 22.16 22.63
CA GLY A 110 -20.35 21.62 21.33
C GLY A 110 -20.06 20.13 21.17
N THR A 111 -20.04 19.67 19.92
CA THR A 111 -19.71 18.29 19.56
C THR A 111 -18.31 18.23 18.93
N PHE A 112 -17.61 17.11 19.15
CA PHE A 112 -16.30 16.90 18.54
C PHE A 112 -16.41 16.71 17.02
N PRO A 113 -15.43 17.21 16.25
CA PRO A 113 -15.44 17.08 14.80
C PRO A 113 -15.16 15.65 14.35
N GLN A 114 -15.38 15.39 13.07
CA GLN A 114 -15.00 14.14 12.41
C GLN A 114 -14.00 14.43 11.28
N CYS A 115 -13.03 13.53 11.10
CA CYS A 115 -12.15 13.54 9.95
C CYS A 115 -12.75 12.67 8.85
N GLN A 116 -13.19 13.28 7.76
CA GLN A 116 -13.75 12.58 6.60
C GLN A 116 -12.72 12.53 5.48
N PRO A 117 -12.62 11.43 4.72
CA PRO A 117 -11.65 11.33 3.64
C PRO A 117 -11.93 12.41 2.59
N VAL A 118 -10.85 12.98 2.04
CA VAL A 118 -10.92 13.83 0.85
C VAL A 118 -11.52 13.02 -0.29
N THR A 119 -12.38 13.65 -1.08
CA THR A 119 -13.00 13.02 -2.24
C THR A 119 -12.47 13.61 -3.54
N CYS A 120 -12.25 12.75 -4.53
CA CYS A 120 -11.91 13.14 -5.88
C CYS A 120 -13.15 13.09 -6.78
N ALA A 121 -13.30 14.09 -7.64
CA ALA A 121 -14.27 14.04 -8.71
C ALA A 121 -13.90 12.94 -9.73
N PRO A 122 -14.85 12.36 -10.47
CA PRO A 122 -14.53 11.47 -11.60
C PRO A 122 -13.50 12.13 -12.54
N PRO A 123 -12.47 11.41 -13.00
CA PRO A 123 -11.50 11.98 -13.93
C PRO A 123 -12.18 12.45 -15.20
N SER A 124 -11.78 13.61 -15.72
CA SER A 124 -12.18 14.09 -17.03
C SER A 124 -11.54 13.22 -18.11
N LEU A 125 -12.35 12.52 -18.90
CA LEU A 125 -11.89 11.70 -20.02
C LEU A 125 -11.84 12.50 -21.33
N PRO A 126 -10.96 12.14 -22.28
CA PRO A 126 -10.89 12.77 -23.60
C PRO A 126 -12.20 12.62 -24.39
N GLU A 127 -12.48 13.61 -25.24
CA GLU A 127 -13.79 13.86 -25.90
C GLU A 127 -14.25 12.78 -26.91
N PHE A 128 -13.47 11.72 -27.13
CA PHE A 128 -13.77 10.67 -28.13
C PHE A 128 -13.84 9.25 -27.55
N GLY A 129 -13.84 9.10 -26.22
CA GLY A 129 -13.97 7.79 -25.58
C GLY A 129 -12.79 6.84 -25.84
N VAL A 130 -11.65 7.36 -26.31
CA VAL A 130 -10.43 6.58 -26.58
C VAL A 130 -9.77 6.04 -25.31
N LEU A 131 -10.04 6.67 -24.17
CA LEU A 131 -9.56 6.31 -22.85
C LEU A 131 -10.78 6.08 -21.96
N SER A 132 -10.83 4.93 -21.31
CA SER A 132 -11.85 4.54 -20.34
C SER A 132 -11.18 4.14 -19.03
N TYR A 133 -11.95 4.05 -17.93
CA TYR A 133 -11.43 3.50 -16.68
C TYR A 133 -12.43 2.57 -16.01
N ARG A 134 -11.88 1.58 -15.30
CA ARG A 134 -12.60 0.68 -14.42
C ARG A 134 -12.34 1.06 -12.97
N ARG A 135 -13.32 0.75 -12.11
CA ARG A 135 -13.30 1.09 -10.68
C ARG A 135 -13.30 -0.19 -9.87
N SER A 136 -12.63 -0.17 -8.73
CA SER A 136 -12.65 -1.30 -7.78
C SER A 136 -13.95 -1.39 -6.97
N LYS A 137 -14.65 -0.26 -6.78
CA LYS A 137 -15.88 -0.17 -5.98
C LYS A 137 -17.01 0.49 -6.78
N PRO A 138 -18.27 0.04 -6.61
CA PRO A 138 -19.43 0.70 -7.20
C PRO A 138 -19.71 2.06 -6.52
N GLY A 139 -20.18 3.05 -7.28
CA GLY A 139 -20.47 4.41 -6.81
C GLY A 139 -19.69 5.49 -7.58
N ASN A 140 -20.07 6.76 -7.37
CA ASN A 140 -19.46 7.94 -8.01
C ASN A 140 -18.60 8.78 -7.06
N ILE A 141 -18.32 8.25 -5.86
CA ILE A 141 -17.51 8.93 -4.84
C ILE A 141 -16.20 8.16 -4.73
N PHE A 142 -15.09 8.85 -4.97
CA PHE A 142 -13.74 8.31 -4.85
C PHE A 142 -13.08 8.95 -3.65
N ASN A 143 -12.76 8.16 -2.64
CA ASN A 143 -12.11 8.64 -1.43
C ASN A 143 -10.59 8.66 -1.63
N PHE A 144 -9.90 9.40 -0.76
CA PHE A 144 -8.45 9.37 -0.66
C PHE A 144 -7.90 7.94 -0.70
N LEU A 145 -6.88 7.71 -1.53
CA LEU A 145 -6.26 6.42 -1.83
C LEU A 145 -7.09 5.41 -2.65
N ASP A 146 -8.33 5.72 -3.03
CA ASP A 146 -9.03 4.90 -4.03
C ASP A 146 -8.27 4.96 -5.37
N THR A 147 -8.27 3.83 -6.07
CA THR A 147 -7.58 3.66 -7.35
C THR A 147 -8.56 3.32 -8.47
N ILE A 148 -8.19 3.75 -9.68
CA ILE A 148 -8.88 3.41 -10.92
C ILE A 148 -7.86 2.90 -11.93
N THR A 149 -8.30 2.01 -12.82
CA THR A 149 -7.45 1.41 -13.86
C THR A 149 -7.93 1.88 -15.21
N PHE A 150 -7.04 2.45 -16.01
CA PHE A 150 -7.33 2.99 -17.33
C PHE A 150 -7.13 1.95 -18.43
N GLU A 151 -7.95 2.04 -19.47
CA GLU A 151 -7.90 1.18 -20.64
C GLU A 151 -8.10 2.01 -21.90
N CYS A 152 -7.23 1.79 -22.89
CA CYS A 152 -7.34 2.42 -24.21
C CYS A 152 -8.18 1.56 -25.15
N VAL A 153 -8.91 2.21 -26.05
CA VAL A 153 -9.57 1.52 -27.17
C VAL A 153 -8.51 0.95 -28.12
N PRO A 154 -8.57 -0.35 -28.47
CA PRO A 154 -7.66 -0.92 -29.47
C PRO A 154 -7.76 -0.20 -30.83
N PRO A 155 -6.66 0.04 -31.55
CA PRO A 155 -5.29 -0.45 -31.31
C PRO A 155 -4.38 0.59 -30.60
N LEU A 156 -4.93 1.51 -29.81
CA LEU A 156 -4.13 2.55 -29.14
C LEU A 156 -3.36 1.97 -27.96
N ALA A 157 -2.13 2.45 -27.80
CA ALA A 157 -1.28 2.12 -26.66
C ALA A 157 -1.49 3.13 -25.52
N LEU A 158 -1.51 2.61 -24.30
CA LEU A 158 -1.53 3.42 -23.08
C LEU A 158 -0.11 3.89 -22.75
N ILE A 159 0.06 5.22 -22.68
CA ILE A 159 1.32 5.91 -22.37
C ILE A 159 1.19 6.58 -21.00
N GLY A 160 2.00 6.13 -20.04
CA GLY A 160 1.95 6.59 -18.64
C GLY A 160 1.65 5.43 -17.68
N ASN A 161 1.13 5.76 -16.50
CA ASN A 161 0.70 4.76 -15.54
C ASN A 161 -0.72 4.27 -15.88
N GLU A 162 -0.92 2.96 -15.89
CA GLU A 162 -2.24 2.34 -16.09
C GLU A 162 -3.21 2.69 -14.96
N THR A 163 -2.70 3.03 -13.79
CA THR A 163 -3.53 3.36 -12.62
C THR A 163 -3.38 4.81 -12.20
N ALA A 164 -4.48 5.40 -11.71
CA ALA A 164 -4.44 6.65 -10.97
C ALA A 164 -5.04 6.49 -9.58
N THR A 165 -4.50 7.26 -8.64
CA THR A 165 -4.88 7.25 -7.22
C THR A 165 -5.45 8.62 -6.82
N CYS A 166 -6.53 8.63 -6.04
CA CYS A 166 -7.08 9.86 -5.49
C CYS A 166 -6.15 10.41 -4.40
N MET A 167 -5.61 11.61 -4.61
CA MET A 167 -4.61 12.22 -3.73
C MET A 167 -5.24 13.10 -2.65
N ALA A 168 -4.44 13.48 -1.66
CA ALA A 168 -4.88 14.28 -0.52
C ALA A 168 -5.36 15.70 -0.87
N ASN A 169 -5.05 16.19 -2.08
CA ASN A 169 -5.51 17.49 -2.59
C ASN A 169 -6.85 17.40 -3.34
N GLY A 170 -7.49 16.23 -3.41
CA GLY A 170 -8.76 16.05 -4.12
C GLY A 170 -8.62 15.84 -5.63
N ASN A 171 -7.38 15.74 -6.13
CA ASN A 171 -7.10 15.44 -7.54
C ASN A 171 -6.55 14.02 -7.70
N TRP A 172 -6.74 13.46 -8.90
CA TRP A 172 -6.08 12.22 -9.30
C TRP A 172 -4.59 12.44 -9.53
N SER A 173 -3.79 11.40 -9.28
CA SER A 173 -2.44 11.31 -9.81
C SER A 173 -2.42 11.36 -11.35
N SER A 174 -1.22 11.33 -11.95
CA SER A 174 -1.04 11.39 -13.40
C SER A 174 -1.97 10.43 -14.15
N ILE A 175 -2.78 10.99 -15.05
CA ILE A 175 -3.70 10.28 -15.94
C ILE A 175 -2.93 9.93 -17.23
N PRO A 176 -3.01 8.70 -17.75
CA PRO A 176 -2.31 8.30 -18.96
C PRO A 176 -2.96 8.84 -20.24
N GLU A 177 -2.21 8.78 -21.33
CA GLU A 177 -2.68 9.14 -22.67
C GLU A 177 -2.76 7.91 -23.59
N CYS A 178 -3.74 7.87 -24.49
CA CYS A 178 -3.82 6.85 -25.53
C CYS A 178 -3.22 7.38 -26.84
N LYS A 179 -2.20 6.70 -27.37
CA LYS A 179 -1.51 7.10 -28.62
C LYS A 179 -1.42 5.95 -29.60
N VAL A 180 -1.39 6.29 -30.90
CA VAL A 180 -1.05 5.32 -31.94
C VAL A 180 0.44 4.99 -31.81
N VAL A 181 0.75 3.71 -31.63
CA VAL A 181 2.12 3.20 -31.59
C VAL A 181 2.28 2.19 -32.71
N THR A 182 3.41 2.29 -33.41
CA THR A 182 3.80 1.39 -34.49
C THR A 182 5.18 0.80 -34.21
N CYS A 183 5.36 -0.46 -34.62
CA CYS A 183 6.63 -1.16 -34.51
C CYS A 183 7.32 -1.27 -35.89
N PRO A 184 8.66 -1.31 -35.91
CA PRO A 184 9.41 -1.55 -37.15
C PRO A 184 9.07 -2.92 -37.73
N THR A 185 9.31 -3.11 -39.02
CA THR A 185 9.17 -4.43 -39.65
C THR A 185 10.01 -5.47 -38.89
N PRO A 186 9.42 -6.61 -38.48
CA PRO A 186 10.13 -7.59 -37.68
C PRO A 186 11.23 -8.25 -38.51
N THR A 187 12.41 -8.39 -37.90
CA THR A 187 13.52 -9.11 -38.51
C THR A 187 13.40 -10.61 -38.22
N GLY A 188 13.91 -11.44 -39.12
CA GLY A 188 14.06 -12.87 -38.88
C GLY A 188 15.00 -13.19 -37.72
N ILE A 189 15.01 -14.46 -37.34
CA ILE A 189 15.92 -15.04 -36.33
C ILE A 189 16.86 -16.04 -37.02
N GLU A 190 18.06 -16.21 -36.48
CA GLU A 190 19.04 -17.16 -37.01
C GLU A 190 18.50 -18.59 -36.92
N ASN A 191 18.73 -19.40 -37.97
CA ASN A 191 18.20 -20.77 -38.10
C ASN A 191 16.67 -20.88 -37.93
N GLY A 192 15.94 -19.79 -38.19
CA GLY A 192 14.49 -19.76 -38.12
C GLY A 192 13.86 -18.81 -39.12
N PHE A 193 12.54 -18.63 -39.00
CA PHE A 193 11.71 -17.86 -39.92
C PHE A 193 10.50 -17.25 -39.20
N ILE A 194 9.85 -16.30 -39.87
CA ILE A 194 8.57 -15.72 -39.43
C ILE A 194 7.45 -16.50 -40.13
N GLU A 195 6.49 -17.05 -39.37
CA GLU A 195 5.45 -17.96 -39.90
C GLU A 195 4.40 -17.26 -40.78
N PHE A 196 4.14 -15.96 -40.58
CA PHE A 196 3.05 -15.22 -41.22
C PHE A 196 3.52 -14.11 -42.15
N ALA A 197 2.64 -13.67 -43.06
CA ALA A 197 2.92 -12.59 -44.01
C ALA A 197 3.32 -11.29 -43.31
N VAL A 198 4.45 -10.72 -43.75
CA VAL A 198 4.99 -9.46 -43.24
C VAL A 198 4.08 -8.31 -43.67
N ARG A 199 3.54 -7.56 -42.70
CA ARG A 199 2.76 -6.34 -42.94
C ARG A 199 3.69 -5.15 -43.11
N ARG A 200 3.23 -4.10 -43.82
CA ARG A 200 3.99 -2.84 -43.94
C ARG A 200 4.14 -2.12 -42.60
N THR A 201 3.12 -2.22 -41.76
CA THR A 201 3.06 -1.52 -40.48
C THR A 201 2.43 -2.46 -39.46
N TYR A 202 2.99 -2.49 -38.26
CA TYR A 202 2.45 -3.23 -37.12
C TYR A 202 2.03 -2.26 -36.05
N HIS A 203 0.82 -2.42 -35.52
CA HIS A 203 0.28 -1.59 -34.46
C HIS A 203 0.49 -2.24 -33.09
N TYR A 204 0.34 -1.45 -32.03
CA TYR A 204 0.37 -1.93 -30.66
C TYR A 204 -0.50 -3.17 -30.45
N ASN A 205 0.01 -4.12 -29.65
CA ASN A 205 -0.60 -5.40 -29.32
C ASN A 205 -0.73 -6.40 -30.49
N GLU A 206 -0.34 -6.04 -31.71
CA GLU A 206 -0.17 -7.02 -32.79
C GLU A 206 1.07 -7.88 -32.55
N SER A 207 1.03 -9.14 -32.99
CA SER A 207 2.13 -10.09 -32.78
C SER A 207 2.53 -10.79 -34.07
N VAL A 208 3.79 -11.20 -34.11
CA VAL A 208 4.33 -12.11 -35.13
C VAL A 208 4.81 -13.39 -34.49
N SER A 209 4.67 -14.49 -35.21
CA SER A 209 5.04 -15.82 -34.76
C SER A 209 6.33 -16.26 -35.45
N PHE A 210 7.22 -16.87 -34.69
CA PHE A 210 8.46 -17.42 -35.18
C PHE A 210 8.41 -18.94 -35.22
N GLY A 211 9.11 -19.50 -36.20
CA GLY A 211 9.41 -20.92 -36.33
C GLY A 211 10.91 -21.14 -36.50
N CYS A 212 11.37 -22.35 -36.26
CA CYS A 212 12.75 -22.76 -36.49
C CYS A 212 12.84 -23.69 -37.71
N GLN A 213 13.98 -23.67 -38.38
CA GLN A 213 14.29 -24.64 -39.43
C GLN A 213 14.27 -26.06 -38.87
N ASP A 214 14.13 -27.05 -39.75
CA ASP A 214 14.13 -28.45 -39.36
C ASP A 214 15.33 -28.79 -38.47
N SER A 215 15.10 -29.61 -37.44
CA SER A 215 16.05 -30.02 -36.39
C SER A 215 16.43 -28.97 -35.32
N TYR A 216 16.09 -27.69 -35.50
CA TYR A 216 16.25 -26.67 -34.47
C TYR A 216 15.01 -26.57 -33.58
N VAL A 217 15.21 -26.25 -32.30
CA VAL A 217 14.12 -26.06 -31.33
C VAL A 217 14.05 -24.60 -30.91
N LEU A 218 12.82 -24.10 -30.81
CA LEU A 218 12.55 -22.72 -30.43
C LEU A 218 12.74 -22.55 -28.92
N ASP A 219 13.66 -21.69 -28.53
CA ASP A 219 13.97 -21.31 -27.16
C ASP A 219 13.46 -19.88 -26.90
N GLY A 220 12.43 -19.76 -26.07
CA GLY A 220 11.73 -18.50 -25.75
C GLY A 220 10.28 -18.43 -26.25
N PRO A 221 9.66 -17.24 -26.24
CA PRO A 221 8.26 -17.08 -26.61
C PRO A 221 8.06 -17.23 -28.13
N LYS A 222 7.11 -18.08 -28.55
CA LYS A 222 6.75 -18.26 -29.96
C LYS A 222 6.31 -16.95 -30.64
N HIS A 223 5.66 -16.07 -29.88
CA HIS A 223 5.12 -14.81 -30.36
C HIS A 223 5.90 -13.62 -29.83
N SER A 224 6.25 -12.69 -30.71
CA SER A 224 6.75 -11.38 -30.35
C SER A 224 5.66 -10.34 -30.60
N ARG A 225 5.32 -9.53 -29.61
CA ARG A 225 4.24 -8.53 -29.64
C ARG A 225 4.80 -7.12 -29.73
N CYS A 226 4.12 -6.24 -30.47
CA CYS A 226 4.45 -4.82 -30.51
C CYS A 226 4.02 -4.14 -29.20
N GLU A 227 4.99 -3.63 -28.44
CA GLU A 227 4.78 -3.01 -27.13
C GLU A 227 4.43 -1.53 -27.25
N ASN A 228 3.95 -0.95 -26.15
CA ASN A 228 3.61 0.48 -26.08
C ASN A 228 4.83 1.41 -26.26
N THR A 229 6.04 0.88 -26.17
CA THR A 229 7.30 1.59 -26.44
C THR A 229 7.60 1.74 -27.93
N GLY A 230 6.85 1.07 -28.81
CA GLY A 230 7.16 0.99 -30.25
C GLY A 230 8.22 -0.07 -30.59
N ASN A 231 8.65 -0.86 -29.60
CA ASN A 231 9.55 -1.98 -29.80
C ASN A 231 8.80 -3.31 -29.75
N TRP A 232 9.39 -4.32 -30.37
CA TRP A 232 8.94 -5.69 -30.23
C TRP A 232 9.36 -6.23 -28.86
N SER A 233 8.48 -7.04 -28.25
CA SER A 233 8.82 -7.85 -27.07
C SER A 233 9.96 -8.83 -27.40
N THR A 234 10.35 -9.63 -26.42
CA THR A 234 11.42 -10.62 -26.58
C THR A 234 11.22 -11.51 -27.81
N LYS A 235 12.25 -11.61 -28.65
CA LYS A 235 12.31 -12.57 -29.77
C LYS A 235 12.85 -13.91 -29.28
N PRO A 236 12.34 -15.04 -29.77
CA PRO A 236 12.93 -16.33 -29.47
C PRO A 236 14.24 -16.56 -30.23
N THR A 237 14.98 -17.59 -29.83
CA THR A 237 16.16 -18.06 -30.55
C THR A 237 15.98 -19.51 -30.99
N CYS A 238 16.60 -19.92 -32.09
CA CYS A 238 16.58 -21.30 -32.53
C CYS A 238 17.87 -21.99 -32.11
N LYS A 239 17.73 -23.05 -31.31
CA LYS A 239 18.84 -23.78 -30.71
C LYS A 239 19.06 -25.11 -31.43
N GLY A 240 20.31 -25.36 -31.78
CA GLY A 240 20.68 -26.51 -32.60
C GLY A 240 20.64 -27.84 -31.83
N PRO A 241 20.44 -28.96 -32.54
CA PRO A 241 20.53 -30.30 -31.95
C PRO A 241 22.00 -30.63 -31.65
N CYS A 242 22.24 -31.42 -30.62
CA CYS A 242 23.58 -31.82 -30.23
C CYS A 242 23.95 -33.19 -30.80
N LYS A 243 25.07 -33.23 -31.51
CA LYS A 243 25.74 -34.49 -31.84
C LYS A 243 26.45 -35.01 -30.60
N ILE A 244 26.25 -36.28 -30.30
CA ILE A 244 26.91 -36.93 -29.16
C ILE A 244 28.39 -37.18 -29.56
N PRO A 245 29.38 -36.61 -28.86
CA PRO A 245 30.79 -36.62 -29.28
C PRO A 245 31.50 -37.96 -29.00
N VAL A 246 30.78 -39.09 -29.11
CA VAL A 246 31.31 -40.44 -28.92
C VAL A 246 30.81 -41.36 -30.03
N LYS A 247 31.70 -42.20 -30.58
CA LYS A 247 31.35 -43.11 -31.68
C LYS A 247 30.58 -44.35 -31.21
N LYS A 248 30.83 -44.84 -29.99
CA LYS A 248 30.19 -46.03 -29.42
C LYS A 248 30.02 -45.86 -27.92
N ALA A 249 28.78 -45.90 -27.44
CA ALA A 249 28.46 -45.86 -26.02
C ALA A 249 27.05 -46.40 -25.77
N VAL A 250 26.81 -46.93 -24.57
CA VAL A 250 25.46 -47.16 -24.04
C VAL A 250 25.16 -46.04 -23.06
N VAL A 251 24.05 -45.37 -23.26
CA VAL A 251 23.61 -44.19 -22.52
C VAL A 251 22.16 -44.36 -22.11
N LEU A 252 21.72 -43.60 -21.11
CA LEU A 252 20.32 -43.58 -20.68
C LEU A 252 19.66 -42.33 -21.27
N TYR A 253 18.60 -42.51 -22.05
CA TYR A 253 17.85 -41.43 -22.68
C TYR A 253 16.36 -41.77 -22.60
N ASN A 254 15.55 -40.85 -22.08
CA ASN A 254 14.13 -41.07 -21.76
C ASN A 254 13.86 -42.32 -20.90
N GLY A 255 14.76 -42.62 -19.96
CA GLY A 255 14.63 -43.78 -19.06
C GLY A 255 15.11 -45.11 -19.65
N GLU A 256 15.40 -45.17 -20.94
CA GLU A 256 15.81 -46.39 -21.64
C GLU A 256 17.31 -46.40 -21.97
N LYS A 257 17.92 -47.60 -21.96
CA LYS A 257 19.29 -47.78 -22.45
C LYS A 257 19.30 -47.75 -23.97
N LYS A 258 19.94 -46.73 -24.54
CA LYS A 258 20.12 -46.54 -25.98
C LYS A 258 21.60 -46.66 -26.36
N ARG A 259 21.87 -47.19 -27.55
CA ARG A 259 23.21 -47.26 -28.15
C ARG A 259 23.43 -46.06 -29.05
N VAL A 260 24.41 -45.22 -28.72
CA VAL A 260 24.70 -43.97 -29.46
C VAL A 260 24.88 -44.22 -30.96
N GLN A 261 25.61 -45.26 -31.33
CA GLN A 261 25.93 -45.62 -32.71
C GLN A 261 24.72 -46.03 -33.57
N ASN A 262 23.62 -46.45 -32.96
CA ASN A 262 22.47 -47.04 -33.67
C ASN A 262 21.19 -46.24 -33.46
N ASP A 263 20.88 -45.95 -32.19
CA ASP A 263 19.59 -45.45 -31.76
C ASP A 263 19.55 -43.91 -31.67
N LEU A 264 20.72 -43.26 -31.58
CA LEU A 264 20.88 -41.80 -31.45
C LEU A 264 21.83 -41.23 -32.52
N LYS A 265 21.76 -41.77 -33.74
CA LYS A 265 22.62 -41.34 -34.87
C LYS A 265 22.43 -39.87 -35.23
N GLU A 266 21.22 -39.37 -35.10
CA GLU A 266 20.86 -37.98 -35.41
C GLU A 266 21.15 -37.02 -34.25
N GLY A 267 21.60 -37.54 -33.10
CA GLY A 267 21.86 -36.76 -31.89
C GLY A 267 20.62 -36.65 -31.01
N ILE A 268 20.60 -35.60 -30.19
CA ILE A 268 19.48 -35.24 -29.32
C ILE A 268 19.14 -33.75 -29.52
N GLN A 269 17.89 -33.37 -29.30
CA GLN A 269 17.46 -31.99 -29.48
C GLN A 269 17.93 -31.09 -28.34
N HIS A 270 17.94 -29.77 -28.59
CA HIS A 270 18.22 -28.80 -27.53
C HIS A 270 17.23 -28.93 -26.37
N GLY A 271 17.74 -28.84 -25.14
CA GLY A 271 16.95 -29.01 -23.92
C GLY A 271 16.78 -30.46 -23.47
N GLU A 272 17.03 -31.43 -24.37
CA GLU A 272 17.01 -32.84 -23.99
C GLU A 272 18.24 -33.23 -23.17
N THR A 273 18.08 -34.23 -22.31
CA THR A 273 19.13 -34.70 -21.42
C THR A 273 19.45 -36.17 -21.67
N ILE A 274 20.74 -36.48 -21.75
CA ILE A 274 21.24 -37.84 -21.88
C ILE A 274 22.15 -38.18 -20.69
N SER A 275 22.07 -39.38 -20.15
CA SER A 275 22.87 -39.77 -19.00
C SER A 275 23.94 -40.79 -19.36
N PHE A 276 25.20 -40.49 -19.03
CA PHE A 276 26.35 -41.36 -19.27
C PHE A 276 26.64 -42.22 -18.05
N PHE A 277 27.04 -43.48 -18.27
CA PHE A 277 27.44 -44.38 -17.20
C PHE A 277 28.90 -44.13 -16.80
N CYS A 278 29.12 -43.85 -15.52
CA CYS A 278 30.42 -43.74 -14.89
C CYS A 278 30.61 -44.86 -13.86
N LYS A 279 31.87 -45.27 -13.65
CA LYS A 279 32.23 -46.33 -12.68
C LYS A 279 32.80 -45.71 -11.42
N ASN A 280 32.27 -46.09 -10.25
CA ASN A 280 32.90 -45.84 -8.98
C ASN A 280 33.84 -47.01 -8.64
N LYS A 281 35.14 -46.74 -8.59
CA LYS A 281 36.17 -47.77 -8.34
C LYS A 281 36.21 -48.24 -6.89
N GLU A 282 35.87 -47.38 -5.94
CA GLU A 282 35.90 -47.70 -4.50
C GLU A 282 34.75 -48.63 -4.11
N LYS A 283 33.58 -48.42 -4.71
CA LYS A 283 32.34 -49.17 -4.40
C LYS A 283 31.99 -50.24 -5.44
N SER A 284 32.85 -50.46 -6.44
CA SER A 284 32.63 -51.41 -7.55
C SER A 284 31.24 -51.31 -8.20
N CYS A 285 30.69 -50.10 -8.30
CA CYS A 285 29.34 -49.85 -8.82
C CYS A 285 29.34 -48.85 -9.98
N ALA A 286 28.22 -48.78 -10.71
CA ALA A 286 28.01 -47.80 -11.77
C ALA A 286 26.94 -46.78 -11.37
N TYR A 287 27.13 -45.54 -11.78
CA TYR A 287 26.17 -44.45 -11.60
C TYR A 287 26.04 -43.66 -12.90
N THR A 288 24.98 -42.89 -13.04
CA THR A 288 24.72 -42.10 -14.24
C THR A 288 24.92 -40.62 -13.99
N VAL A 289 25.53 -39.93 -14.95
CA VAL A 289 25.67 -38.46 -14.93
C VAL A 289 24.84 -37.87 -16.07
N PRO A 290 23.80 -37.07 -15.78
CA PRO A 290 23.00 -36.41 -16.80
C PRO A 290 23.78 -35.27 -17.45
N VAL A 291 23.66 -35.15 -18.76
CA VAL A 291 24.26 -34.11 -19.60
C VAL A 291 23.16 -33.53 -20.49
N PRO A 292 22.83 -32.24 -20.35
CA PRO A 292 21.89 -31.58 -21.23
C PRO A 292 22.54 -31.21 -22.56
N CYS A 293 21.75 -31.21 -23.63
CA CYS A 293 22.11 -30.58 -24.90
C CYS A 293 21.86 -29.08 -24.84
N VAL A 294 22.92 -28.29 -24.97
CA VAL A 294 22.87 -26.83 -24.91
C VAL A 294 23.40 -26.27 -26.22
N ASP A 295 22.50 -25.80 -27.08
CA ASP A 295 22.80 -25.12 -28.34
C ASP A 295 23.86 -25.81 -29.20
N GLY A 296 23.58 -27.05 -29.63
CA GLY A 296 24.51 -27.87 -30.40
C GLY A 296 25.72 -28.42 -29.63
N ASN A 297 25.92 -28.01 -28.37
CA ASN A 297 27.02 -28.48 -27.53
C ASN A 297 26.56 -29.49 -26.47
N LEU A 298 27.31 -30.60 -26.37
CA LEU A 298 27.09 -31.66 -25.40
C LEU A 298 28.44 -32.07 -24.81
N THR A 299 28.65 -31.71 -23.55
CA THR A 299 29.93 -31.88 -22.87
C THR A 299 29.97 -33.21 -22.11
N LEU A 300 30.96 -34.06 -22.42
CA LEU A 300 31.07 -35.36 -21.77
C LEU A 300 31.46 -35.21 -20.29
N PRO A 301 30.90 -36.03 -19.38
CA PRO A 301 31.34 -36.04 -18.00
C PRO A 301 32.80 -36.51 -17.91
N ALA A 302 33.61 -35.87 -17.08
CA ALA A 302 35.02 -36.24 -16.90
C ALA A 302 35.22 -37.71 -16.42
N CYS A 303 34.20 -38.30 -15.80
CA CYS A 303 34.21 -39.69 -15.36
C CYS A 303 33.95 -40.71 -16.48
N PHE A 304 33.45 -40.27 -17.63
CA PHE A 304 33.16 -41.12 -18.78
C PHE A 304 34.47 -41.50 -19.49
N LYS A 305 34.65 -42.80 -19.74
CA LYS A 305 35.86 -43.38 -20.36
C LYS A 305 35.49 -44.48 -21.34
#